data_AF-A0A7X7HTE9-F1
#
_entry.id   AF-A0A7X7HTE9-F1
#
_cell.length_a   1.000
_cell.length_b   1.000
_cell.length_c   1.000
_cell.angle_alpha   90.00
_cell.angle_beta   90.00
_cell.angle_gamma   90.00
#
_symmetry.space_group_name_H-M   'P 1'
#
loop_
_entity.id
_entity.type
_entity.pdbx_description
1 polymer ?
#
loop_
_entity_poly.entity_id
_entity_poly.type
_entity_poly.pdbx_seq_one_letter_code
_entity_poly.pdbx_strand_id
1 'polypeptide(L)'
;ISLLPADVSTLAEHHAVDDVVSHLDRQDQRTLLAFPRGTSTAAIEPGETARSTEVAGESWTLGVSGAPTGRTYRVEASFAALEEPFEPCTVQLGDTQLDETSWSWDDADQIFTTEVELAGADLVVEAC
;
A
#
# COMPACT_ATOMS: atom_id res chain seq x y z
N ILE A 1 -1.12 -33.30 -28.39
CA ILE A 1 -0.44 -32.71 -27.21
C ILE A 1 -1.48 -31.82 -26.56
N SER A 2 -1.89 -32.16 -25.34
CA SER A 2 -3.07 -31.60 -24.67
C SER A 2 -2.76 -30.21 -24.13
N LEU A 3 -3.63 -29.23 -24.42
CA LEU A 3 -3.63 -27.92 -23.79
C LEU A 3 -4.07 -28.10 -22.33
N LEU A 4 -3.26 -27.63 -21.38
CA LEU A 4 -3.68 -27.45 -20.00
C LEU A 4 -4.51 -26.16 -19.90
N PRO A 5 -5.66 -26.17 -19.22
CA PRO A 5 -6.41 -24.95 -18.92
C PRO A 5 -5.59 -24.06 -17.97
N ALA A 6 -5.72 -22.74 -18.14
CA ALA A 6 -5.23 -21.78 -17.16
C ALA A 6 -6.13 -21.83 -15.91
N ASP A 7 -5.93 -22.86 -15.09
CA ASP A 7 -6.38 -22.89 -13.71
C ASP A 7 -5.53 -21.88 -12.91
N VAL A 8 -5.90 -20.60 -13.02
CA VAL A 8 -5.51 -19.59 -12.04
C VAL A 8 -6.44 -19.74 -10.85
N SER A 9 -6.21 -20.77 -10.05
CA SER A 9 -6.45 -20.71 -8.61
C SER A 9 -5.33 -19.83 -8.05
N THR A 10 -5.58 -18.66 -7.48
CA THR A 10 -6.44 -18.44 -6.32
C THR A 10 -7.20 -17.11 -6.46
N LEU A 11 -8.50 -17.22 -6.75
CA LEU A 11 -9.47 -16.37 -6.08
C LEU A 11 -9.17 -16.45 -4.57
N ALA A 12 -8.60 -15.39 -4.00
CA ALA A 12 -8.75 -15.15 -2.58
C ALA A 12 -10.26 -15.07 -2.35
N GLU A 13 -10.74 -16.17 -1.80
CA GLU A 13 -12.07 -16.47 -1.34
C GLU A 13 -12.70 -15.19 -0.80
N HIS A 14 -13.67 -14.66 -1.55
CA HIS A 14 -14.46 -13.53 -1.09
C HIS A 14 -15.21 -13.94 0.18
N HIS A 15 -14.73 -13.48 1.32
CA HIS A 15 -15.57 -13.13 2.46
C HIS A 15 -15.40 -11.65 2.72
N ALA A 16 -16.55 -10.97 2.66
CA ALA A 16 -16.70 -9.53 2.72
C ALA A 16 -16.32 -8.93 4.08
N VAL A 17 -16.11 -7.60 4.04
CA VAL A 17 -16.05 -6.55 5.08
C VAL A 17 -14.67 -6.19 5.69
N ASP A 18 -14.28 -4.91 5.46
CA ASP A 18 -13.32 -4.06 6.20
C ASP A 18 -11.80 -4.27 6.13
N ASP A 19 -11.23 -4.81 5.04
CA ASP A 19 -9.78 -5.02 4.97
C ASP A 19 -9.23 -4.82 3.54
N VAL A 20 -8.44 -3.76 3.31
CA VAL A 20 -8.03 -3.37 1.96
C VAL A 20 -6.54 -3.03 1.85
N VAL A 21 -5.71 -3.99 2.27
CA VAL A 21 -4.36 -4.13 1.72
C VAL A 21 -4.23 -5.52 1.09
N SER A 22 -4.06 -5.60 -0.22
CA SER A 22 -3.87 -6.86 -0.95
C SER A 22 -2.41 -7.03 -1.36
N HIS A 23 -1.84 -8.19 -1.08
CA HIS A 23 -0.47 -8.54 -1.42
C HIS A 23 -0.43 -9.38 -2.71
N LEU A 24 0.34 -8.93 -3.70
CA LEU A 24 0.65 -9.72 -4.90
C LEU A 24 2.15 -10.02 -4.93
N ASP A 25 2.50 -11.30 -4.82
CA ASP A 25 3.89 -11.78 -4.88
C ASP A 25 4.29 -12.06 -6.34
N ARG A 26 5.13 -11.19 -6.92
CA ARG A 26 5.75 -11.45 -8.23
C ARG A 26 7.27 -11.25 -8.12
N GLN A 27 7.95 -12.33 -7.78
CA GLN A 27 9.40 -12.61 -7.98
C GLN A 27 10.35 -11.42 -7.81
N ASP A 28 10.63 -11.09 -6.54
CA ASP A 28 11.67 -10.17 -6.04
C ASP A 28 11.23 -8.74 -5.65
N GLN A 29 9.99 -8.31 -5.95
CA GLN A 29 9.43 -7.06 -5.42
C GLN A 29 8.09 -7.31 -4.75
N ARG A 30 8.02 -7.09 -3.43
CA ARG A 30 6.80 -7.22 -2.63
C ARG A 30 5.93 -5.99 -2.89
N THR A 31 4.81 -6.17 -3.59
CA THR A 31 3.88 -5.08 -3.87
C THR A 31 2.77 -5.06 -2.83
N LEU A 32 2.58 -3.91 -2.17
CA LEU A 32 1.45 -3.63 -1.28
C LEU A 32 0.44 -2.78 -2.04
N LEU A 33 -0.74 -3.34 -2.30
CA LEU A 33 -1.86 -2.60 -2.86
C LEU A 33 -2.71 -2.07 -1.72
N ALA A 34 -2.83 -0.76 -1.57
CA ALA A 34 -3.63 -0.13 -0.53
C ALA A 34 -4.84 0.59 -1.11
N PHE A 35 -5.98 0.49 -0.43
CA PHE A 35 -7.18 1.26 -0.73
C PHE A 35 -7.61 1.95 0.56
N PRO A 36 -6.93 3.07 0.90
CA PRO A 36 -7.11 3.70 2.18
C PRO A 36 -8.52 4.23 2.34
N ARG A 37 -9.17 3.85 3.43
CA ARG A 37 -10.42 4.42 3.88
C ARG A 37 -10.55 4.23 5.39
N GLY A 38 -10.55 5.33 6.15
CA GLY A 38 -10.52 5.26 7.61
C GLY A 38 -9.30 4.48 8.14
N THR A 39 -9.50 3.60 9.11
CA THR A 39 -8.42 2.77 9.69
C THR A 39 -8.64 1.29 9.38
N SER A 40 -7.62 0.61 8.87
CA SER A 40 -7.62 -0.84 8.60
C SER A 40 -6.28 -1.49 8.94
N THR A 41 -6.27 -2.82 9.02
CA THR A 41 -5.07 -3.60 9.37
C THR A 41 -5.10 -4.95 8.68
N ALA A 42 -4.08 -5.26 7.90
CA ALA A 42 -3.99 -6.50 7.12
C ALA A 42 -2.72 -7.30 7.47
N ALA A 43 -2.82 -8.62 7.47
CA ALA A 43 -1.64 -9.48 7.52
C ALA A 43 -0.94 -9.52 6.16
N ILE A 44 0.39 -9.40 6.14
CA ILE A 44 1.20 -9.55 4.90
C ILE A 44 1.76 -10.97 4.82
N GLU A 45 2.45 -11.38 5.88
CA GLU A 45 3.12 -12.68 6.06
C GLU A 45 2.98 -13.11 7.53
N PRO A 46 3.31 -14.36 7.90
CA PRO A 46 3.31 -14.79 9.29
C PRO A 46 4.18 -13.88 10.18
N GLY A 47 3.54 -13.11 11.06
CA GLY A 47 4.20 -12.17 11.97
C GLY A 47 4.42 -10.77 11.40
N GLU A 48 3.99 -10.50 10.16
CA GLU A 48 4.08 -9.20 9.51
C GLU A 48 2.68 -8.62 9.26
N THR A 49 2.50 -7.34 9.58
CA THR A 49 1.18 -6.69 9.55
C THR A 49 1.31 -5.26 9.04
N ALA A 50 0.44 -4.89 8.10
CA ALA A 50 0.24 -3.53 7.64
C ALA A 50 -0.89 -2.86 8.40
N ARG A 51 -0.72 -1.58 8.75
CA ARG A 51 -1.76 -0.70 9.27
C ARG A 51 -1.91 0.49 8.32
N SER A 52 -3.12 0.71 7.84
CA SER A 52 -3.48 1.87 7.02
C SER A 52 -4.38 2.79 7.83
N THR A 53 -4.07 4.09 7.89
CA THR A 53 -4.86 5.08 8.62
C THR A 53 -5.02 6.32 7.76
N GLU A 54 -6.26 6.70 7.48
CA GLU A 54 -6.63 7.96 6.86
C GLU A 54 -7.02 8.98 7.92
N VAL A 55 -6.56 10.21 7.74
CA VAL A 55 -7.14 11.42 8.31
C VAL A 55 -7.80 12.18 7.15
N ALA A 56 -9.13 12.19 7.12
CA ALA A 56 -9.91 12.63 5.95
C ALA A 56 -9.49 14.03 5.47
N GLY A 57 -9.12 14.13 4.19
CA GLY A 57 -8.71 15.38 3.55
C GLY A 57 -7.34 15.92 3.97
N GLU A 58 -6.64 15.25 4.90
CA GLU A 58 -5.38 15.74 5.48
C GLU A 58 -4.21 14.83 5.13
N SER A 59 -4.30 13.54 5.47
CA SER A 59 -3.19 12.61 5.26
C SER A 59 -3.61 11.15 5.25
N TRP A 60 -2.71 10.32 4.73
CA TRP A 60 -2.76 8.88 4.83
C TRP A 60 -1.45 8.35 5.39
N THR A 61 -1.52 7.36 6.28
CA THR A 61 -0.36 6.71 6.90
C THR A 61 -0.42 5.20 6.67
N LEU A 62 0.70 4.63 6.21
CA LEU A 62 0.94 3.20 6.08
C LEU A 62 2.13 2.80 6.96
N GLY A 63 1.88 1.98 7.98
CA GLY A 63 2.93 1.38 8.80
C GLY A 63 3.01 -0.12 8.58
N VAL A 64 4.22 -0.69 8.55
CA VAL A 64 4.43 -2.15 8.54
C VAL A 64 5.22 -2.58 9.77
N SER A 65 4.63 -3.51 10.52
CA SER A 65 5.23 -4.13 11.71
C SER A 65 5.65 -5.57 11.42
N GLY A 66 6.76 -5.99 12.03
CA GLY A 66 7.26 -7.37 11.91
C GLY A 66 8.03 -7.69 10.63
N ALA A 67 8.21 -6.70 9.74
CA ALA A 67 9.05 -6.83 8.55
C ALA A 67 10.55 -6.94 8.93
N PRO A 68 11.34 -7.76 8.22
CA PRO A 68 12.78 -7.76 8.37
C PRO A 68 13.40 -6.44 7.89
N THR A 69 14.48 -6.01 8.54
CA THR A 69 15.26 -4.84 8.09
C THR A 69 15.85 -5.07 6.70
N GLY A 70 16.00 -4.02 5.90
CA GLY A 70 16.49 -4.15 4.53
C GLY A 70 15.42 -4.51 3.49
N ARG A 71 14.15 -4.67 3.89
CA ARG A 71 13.07 -5.08 2.99
C ARG A 71 12.41 -3.87 2.35
N THR A 72 12.53 -3.78 1.04
CA THR A 72 11.84 -2.80 0.20
C THR A 72 10.46 -3.31 -0.22
N TYR A 73 9.47 -2.42 -0.17
CA TYR A 73 8.12 -2.62 -0.68
C TYR A 73 7.85 -1.63 -1.79
N ARG A 74 7.19 -2.10 -2.85
CA ARG A 74 6.49 -1.22 -3.79
C ARG A 74 5.10 -0.98 -3.24
N VAL A 75 4.81 0.24 -2.82
CA VAL A 75 3.48 0.65 -2.36
C VAL A 75 2.74 1.24 -3.54
N GLU A 76 1.54 0.74 -3.80
CA GLU A 76 0.60 1.31 -4.77
C GLU A 76 -0.72 1.54 -4.05
N ALA A 77 -1.17 2.78 -3.99
CA ALA A 77 -2.35 3.17 -3.23
C ALA A 77 -3.35 3.91 -4.12
N SER A 78 -4.62 3.50 -4.10
CA SER A 78 -5.69 4.21 -4.79
C SER A 78 -6.32 5.24 -3.86
N PHE A 79 -6.01 6.51 -4.07
CA PHE A 79 -6.52 7.62 -3.26
C PHE A 79 -7.97 7.97 -3.60
N ALA A 80 -8.50 7.44 -4.70
CA ALA A 80 -9.94 7.44 -4.97
C ALA A 80 -10.76 6.68 -3.90
N ALA A 81 -10.13 5.82 -3.11
CA ALA A 81 -10.78 5.04 -2.05
C ALA A 81 -10.96 5.81 -0.73
N LEU A 82 -10.22 6.92 -0.56
CA LEU A 82 -10.27 7.77 0.64
C LEU A 82 -11.70 8.25 0.90
N GLU A 83 -12.03 8.47 2.17
CA GLU A 83 -13.28 9.11 2.55
C GLU A 83 -13.37 10.53 1.96
N GLU A 84 -12.26 11.27 1.99
CA GLU A 84 -12.11 12.53 1.28
C GLU A 84 -10.84 12.50 0.42
N PRO A 85 -10.97 12.23 -0.89
CA PRO A 85 -9.82 12.13 -1.81
C PRO A 85 -9.01 13.42 -1.88
N PHE A 86 -7.68 13.27 -1.88
CA PHE A 86 -6.73 14.38 -2.00
C PHE A 86 -5.58 14.03 -2.95
N GLU A 87 -4.87 15.07 -3.39
CA GLU A 87 -3.65 14.96 -4.19
C GLU A 87 -2.42 14.93 -3.26
N PRO A 88 -1.46 14.01 -3.44
CA PRO A 88 -0.23 13.97 -2.65
C PRO A 88 0.63 15.24 -2.82
N CYS A 89 1.00 15.87 -1.72
CA CYS A 89 1.90 17.02 -1.69
C CYS A 89 3.26 16.66 -1.11
N THR A 90 3.24 16.05 0.07
CA THR A 90 4.43 15.69 0.82
C THR A 90 4.36 14.22 1.19
N VAL A 91 5.50 13.54 1.06
CA VAL A 91 5.65 12.13 1.42
C VAL A 91 6.81 12.00 2.39
N GLN A 92 6.59 11.32 3.51
CA GLN A 92 7.56 11.13 4.57
C GLN A 92 7.69 9.64 4.90
N LEU A 93 8.91 9.18 5.20
CA LEU A 93 9.21 7.86 5.72
C LEU A 93 9.90 8.01 7.07
N GLY A 94 9.17 7.73 8.15
CA GLY A 94 9.60 8.11 9.51
C GLY A 94 9.83 9.62 9.59
N ASP A 95 11.01 10.04 10.05
CA ASP A 95 11.38 11.46 10.15
C ASP A 95 11.98 12.05 8.85
N THR A 96 11.99 11.28 7.75
CA THR A 96 12.64 11.69 6.49
C THR A 96 11.62 12.02 5.42
N GLN A 97 11.61 13.25 4.93
CA GLN A 97 10.85 13.62 3.73
C GLN A 97 11.48 12.97 2.49
N LEU A 98 10.66 12.32 1.67
CA LEU A 98 11.09 11.73 0.41
C LEU A 98 11.13 12.81 -0.69
N ASP A 99 12.18 12.74 -1.51
CA ASP A 99 12.27 13.57 -2.72
C ASP A 99 11.11 13.28 -3.69
N GLU A 100 10.68 14.28 -4.45
CA GLU A 100 9.61 14.17 -5.47
C GLU A 100 9.91 13.10 -6.53
N THR A 101 11.17 12.71 -6.72
CA THR A 101 11.56 11.64 -7.66
C THR A 101 11.42 10.23 -7.08
N SER A 102 11.18 10.09 -5.77
CA SER A 102 11.08 8.82 -5.05
C SER A 102 9.64 8.30 -4.95
N TRP A 103 8.69 9.05 -5.47
CA TRP A 103 7.29 8.67 -5.55
C TRP A 103 6.68 9.24 -6.84
N SER A 104 5.50 8.74 -7.20
CA SER A 104 4.75 9.20 -8.35
C SER A 104 3.28 9.29 -8.03
N TRP A 105 2.62 10.26 -8.66
CA TRP A 105 1.18 10.44 -8.63
C TRP A 105 0.63 10.38 -10.05
N ASP A 106 -0.34 9.49 -10.27
CA ASP A 106 -1.18 9.50 -11.46
C ASP A 106 -2.49 10.21 -11.13
N ASP A 107 -2.66 11.42 -11.65
CA ASP A 107 -3.86 12.24 -11.42
C ASP A 107 -5.12 11.65 -12.05
N ALA A 108 -4.99 10.97 -13.19
CA ALA A 108 -6.14 10.46 -13.93
C ALA A 108 -6.76 9.25 -13.21
N ASP A 109 -5.90 8.35 -12.71
CA ASP A 109 -6.32 7.13 -12.01
C ASP A 109 -6.31 7.28 -10.48
N GLN A 110 -5.83 8.42 -9.97
CA GLN A 110 -5.65 8.72 -8.55
C GLN A 110 -4.82 7.65 -7.82
N ILE A 111 -3.71 7.26 -8.46
CA ILE A 111 -2.79 6.24 -7.96
C ILE A 111 -1.51 6.86 -7.46
N PHE A 112 -1.23 6.66 -6.19
CA PHE A 112 0.06 6.95 -5.58
C PHE A 112 0.96 5.72 -5.66
N THR A 113 2.23 5.90 -6.02
CA THR A 113 3.24 4.82 -6.00
C THR A 113 4.55 5.28 -5.40
N THR A 114 5.20 4.43 -4.60
CA THR A 114 6.56 4.64 -4.10
C THR A 114 7.26 3.32 -3.79
N GLU A 115 8.58 3.33 -3.69
CA GLU A 115 9.39 2.19 -3.24
C GLU A 115 10.15 2.57 -1.98
N VAL A 116 9.85 1.89 -0.86
CA VAL A 116 10.34 2.27 0.47
C VAL A 116 10.61 1.06 1.36
N GLU A 117 11.49 1.24 2.35
CA GLU A 117 11.70 0.27 3.42
C GLU A 117 10.81 0.63 4.62
N LEU A 118 9.80 -0.21 4.90
CA LEU A 118 8.79 0.07 5.95
C LEU A 118 9.09 -0.62 7.29
N ALA A 119 10.33 -1.06 7.54
CA ALA A 119 10.67 -1.86 8.71
C ALA A 119 10.52 -1.08 10.03
N GLY A 120 9.28 -0.98 10.54
CA GLY A 120 8.92 -0.20 11.72
C GLY A 120 8.86 1.32 11.49
N ALA A 121 8.93 1.77 10.24
CA ALA A 121 8.77 3.18 9.86
C ALA A 121 7.39 3.39 9.23
N ASP A 122 6.79 4.54 9.52
CA ASP A 122 5.53 4.95 8.92
C ASP A 122 5.80 5.73 7.63
N LEU A 123 5.13 5.33 6.56
CA LEU A 123 4.99 6.12 5.34
C LEU A 123 3.78 7.04 5.52
N VAL A 124 4.00 8.35 5.49
CA VAL A 124 2.96 9.38 5.61
C VAL A 124 2.86 10.14 4.30
N VAL A 125 1.66 10.26 3.75
CA VAL A 125 1.35 11.06 2.56
C VAL A 125 0.36 12.14 2.96
N GLU A 126 0.70 13.40 2.72
CA GLU A 126 -0.10 14.56 3.12
C GLU A 126 -0.70 15.27 1.90
N ALA A 127 -1.88 15.85 2.08
CA ALA A 127 -2.57 16.66 1.09
C ALA A 127 -1.88 18.02 0.83
N CYS A 128 -2.19 18.65 -0.31
CA CYS A 128 -1.76 20.01 -0.69
C CYS A 128 -2.45 21.13 0.12
#